data_AF-A0A7W0D2X5-F1
#
_entry.id   AF-A0A7W0D2X5-F1
#
_cell.length_a   1.000
_cell.length_b   1.000
_cell.length_c   1.000
_cell.angle_alpha   90.00
_cell.angle_beta   90.00
_cell.angle_gamma   90.00
#
_symmetry.space_group_name_H-M   'P 1'
#
loop_
_entity.id
_entity.type
_entity.pdbx_description
1 polymer ?
#
loop_
_entity_poly.entity_id
_entity_poly.type
_entity_poly.pdbx_seq_one_letter_code
_entity_poly.pdbx_strand_id
1 'polypeptide(L)' 'MSVKPYVISIAAVSGGGKTTVTNHLLGKLNNSKAFYFDEYDFKDCPEDICDWVSRSANYNEWNLAPLIKYI' A
#
# COMPACT_ATOMS: atom_id res chain seq x y z
N MET A 1 -13.47 7.59 -22.90
CA MET A 1 -13.79 6.80 -21.68
C MET A 1 -12.60 6.90 -20.74
N SER A 2 -12.81 7.22 -19.47
CA SER A 2 -11.73 7.18 -18.47
C SER A 2 -11.49 5.71 -18.10
N VAL A 3 -10.30 5.20 -18.38
CA VAL A 3 -9.89 3.86 -17.98
C VAL A 3 -9.57 3.92 -16.49
N LYS A 4 -10.33 3.19 -15.66
CA LYS A 4 -10.01 3.06 -14.24
C LYS A 4 -8.79 2.15 -14.09
N PRO A 5 -7.78 2.52 -13.29
CA PRO A 5 -6.63 1.67 -13.04
C PRO A 5 -7.03 0.40 -12.30
N TYR A 6 -6.33 -0.70 -12.56
CA TYR A 6 -6.45 -1.93 -11.80
C TYR A 6 -5.46 -1.91 -10.63
N VAL A 7 -5.95 -2.09 -9.40
CA VAL A 7 -5.14 -1.98 -8.17
C VAL A 7 -4.91 -3.36 -7.59
N ILE A 8 -3.64 -3.69 -7.32
CA ILE A 8 -3.22 -4.95 -6.68
C ILE A 8 -2.52 -4.59 -5.37
N SER A 9 -3.00 -5.15 -4.25
CA SER A 9 -2.35 -5.03 -2.95
C SER A 9 -1.55 -6.29 -2.64
N ILE A 10 -0.29 -6.11 -2.22
CA ILE A 10 0.63 -7.21 -1.89
C ILE A 10 1.08 -7.03 -0.45
N ALA A 11 0.55 -7.88 0.44
CA ALA A 11 0.86 -7.88 1.86
C ALA A 11 1.49 -9.22 2.29
N ALA A 12 2.48 -9.14 3.16
CA ALA A 12 3.14 -10.27 3.81
C ALA A 12 3.93 -9.75 5.03
N VAL A 13 4.30 -10.65 5.92
CA VAL A 13 5.22 -10.36 7.03
C VAL A 13 6.58 -9.83 6.53
N SER A 14 7.36 -9.22 7.43
CA SER A 14 8.74 -8.81 7.12
C SER A 14 9.55 -10.02 6.63
N GLY A 15 10.37 -9.83 5.58
CA GLY A 15 11.10 -10.92 4.92
C GLY A 15 10.24 -11.84 4.02
N GLY A 16 8.93 -11.65 3.93
CA GLY A 16 8.02 -12.50 3.15
C GLY A 16 8.11 -12.35 1.61
N GLY A 17 9.13 -11.68 1.08
CA GLY A 17 9.36 -11.57 -0.37
C GLY A 17 8.46 -10.58 -1.14
N LYS A 18 7.76 -9.67 -0.45
CA LYS A 18 6.87 -8.65 -1.06
C LYS A 18 7.54 -7.89 -2.20
N THR A 19 8.71 -7.32 -1.92
CA THR A 19 9.47 -6.52 -2.90
C THR A 19 9.87 -7.33 -4.13
N THR A 20 10.25 -8.60 -3.94
CA THR A 20 10.63 -9.50 -5.04
C THR A 20 9.46 -9.78 -5.97
N VAL A 21 8.29 -10.16 -5.42
CA VAL A 21 7.11 -10.44 -6.25
C VAL A 21 6.59 -9.17 -6.94
N THR A 22 6.59 -8.03 -6.26
CA THR A 22 6.21 -6.73 -6.84
C THR A 22 7.09 -6.37 -8.04
N ASN A 23 8.42 -6.45 -7.90
CA ASN A 23 9.34 -6.14 -8.99
C ASN A 23 9.19 -7.09 -10.18
N HIS A 24 8.96 -8.38 -9.92
CA HIS A 24 8.72 -9.33 -11.00
C HIS A 24 7.39 -9.04 -11.73
N LEU A 25 6.34 -8.64 -11.01
CA LEU A 25 5.06 -8.23 -11.61
C LEU A 25 5.22 -6.96 -12.47
N LEU A 26 5.99 -5.96 -12.01
CA LEU A 26 6.28 -4.75 -12.81
C LEU A 26 6.93 -5.08 -14.14
N GLY A 27 7.83 -6.07 -14.19
CA GLY A 27 8.45 -6.53 -15.44
C GLY A 27 7.51 -7.31 -16.37
N LYS A 28 6.34 -7.74 -15.89
CA LYS A 28 5.36 -8.54 -16.66
C LYS A 28 4.11 -7.75 -17.05
N LEU A 29 3.72 -6.77 -16.24
CA LEU A 29 2.53 -5.96 -16.44
C LEU A 29 2.90 -4.63 -17.12
N ASN A 30 2.46 -4.45 -18.36
CA ASN A 30 2.64 -3.19 -19.07
C ASN A 30 1.86 -2.05 -18.40
N ASN A 31 2.40 -0.83 -18.45
CA ASN A 31 1.79 0.38 -17.87
C ASN A 31 1.44 0.22 -16.37
N SER A 32 2.34 -0.39 -15.61
CA SER A 32 2.19 -0.59 -14.17
C SER A 32 3.18 0.28 -13.39
N LYS A 33 2.80 0.62 -12.15
CA LYS A 33 3.63 1.36 -11.19
C LYS A 33 3.45 0.71 -9.82
N ALA A 34 4.54 0.60 -9.08
CA ALA A 34 4.51 0.12 -7.70
C ALA A 34 4.61 1.30 -6.74
N PHE A 35 3.91 1.17 -5.62
CA PHE A 35 4.03 2.05 -4.47
C PHE A 35 4.46 1.17 -3.29
N TYR A 36 5.54 1.54 -2.63
CA TYR A 36 6.07 0.80 -1.48
C TYR A 36 5.64 1.53 -0.21
N PHE A 37 4.79 0.88 0.59
CA PHE A 37 4.23 1.49 1.80
C PHE A 37 5.30 1.98 2.78
N ASP A 38 6.43 1.26 2.84
CA ASP A 38 7.58 1.57 3.70
C ASP A 38 8.32 2.87 3.28
N GLU A 39 8.05 3.42 2.09
CA GLU A 39 8.62 4.70 1.62
C GLU A 39 7.81 5.92 2.08
N TYR A 40 6.67 5.71 2.74
CA TYR A 40 5.78 6.76 3.20
C TYR A 40 5.82 6.88 4.72
N ASP A 41 5.89 8.12 5.20
CA ASP A 41 5.67 8.45 6.60
C ASP A 41 4.24 8.96 6.78
N PHE A 42 3.41 8.16 7.45
CA PHE A 42 2.02 8.49 7.73
C PHE A 42 1.90 9.05 9.14
N LYS A 43 1.80 10.37 9.26
CA LYS A 43 1.72 11.05 10.57
C LYS A 43 0.48 10.68 11.38
N ASP A 44 -0.63 10.40 10.71
CA ASP A 44 -1.91 10.06 11.33
C ASP A 44 -2.14 8.53 11.28
N CYS A 45 -1.08 7.72 11.41
CA CYS A 45 -1.23 6.26 11.48
C CYS A 45 -1.58 5.81 12.92
N PRO A 46 -2.28 4.68 13.10
CA PRO A 46 -2.50 4.12 14.42
C PRO A 46 -1.16 3.74 15.09
N GLU A 47 -0.93 4.25 16.31
CA GLU A 47 0.29 3.96 17.07
C GLU A 47 0.42 2.47 17.42
N ASP A 48 -0.70 1.83 17.73
CA ASP A 48 -0.79 0.39 17.98
C ASP A 48 -1.70 -0.27 16.93
N ILE A 49 -1.07 -0.98 16.00
CA ILE A 49 -1.77 -1.71 14.93
C ILE A 49 -2.62 -2.85 15.51
N CYS A 50 -2.19 -3.51 16.59
CA CYS A 50 -2.94 -4.61 17.20
C CYS A 50 -4.23 -4.09 17.86
N ASP A 51 -4.13 -3.00 18.62
CA ASP A 51 -5.30 -2.33 19.19
C ASP A 51 -6.24 -1.83 18.08
N TRP A 52 -5.71 -1.17 17.06
CA TRP A 52 -6.50 -0.69 15.92
C TRP A 52 -7.27 -1.82 15.22
N VAL A 53 -6.64 -2.97 15.02
CA VAL A 53 -7.32 -4.17 14.49
C VAL A 53 -8.43 -4.65 15.43
N SER A 54 -8.18 -4.66 16.74
CA SER A 54 -9.18 -5.05 17.74
C SER A 54 -10.40 -4.12 17.77
N ARG A 55 -10.20 -2.83 17.45
CA ARG A 55 -11.25 -1.80 17.34
C ARG A 55 -11.96 -1.77 15.98
N SER A 56 -11.92 -2.87 15.23
CA SER A 56 -12.56 -3.04 13.90
C SER A 56 -11.79 -2.48 12.70
N ALA A 57 -10.52 -2.08 12.86
CA ALA A 57 -9.65 -1.70 11.74
C ALA A 57 -10.25 -0.61 10.82
N ASN A 58 -10.76 0.48 11.39
CA ASN A 58 -11.38 1.55 10.60
C ASN A 58 -10.35 2.25 9.70
N TYR A 59 -10.42 1.98 8.40
CA TYR A 59 -9.50 2.55 7.40
C TYR A 59 -9.59 4.06 7.26
N ASN A 60 -10.71 4.69 7.67
CA ASN A 60 -10.85 6.15 7.60
C ASN A 60 -10.00 6.87 8.66
N GLU A 61 -9.41 6.15 9.62
CA GLU A 61 -8.42 6.71 10.56
C GLU A 61 -7.09 7.01 9.85
N TRP A 62 -6.81 6.40 8.69
CA TRP A 62 -5.58 6.63 7.94
C TRP A 62 -5.68 7.86 7.02
N ASN A 63 -4.77 8.83 7.20
CA ASN A 63 -4.59 9.92 6.25
C ASN A 63 -3.73 9.48 5.05
N LEU A 64 -4.37 9.16 3.94
CA LEU A 64 -3.70 8.68 2.72
C LEU A 64 -3.15 9.79 1.81
N ALA A 65 -3.25 11.07 2.20
CA ALA A 65 -2.74 12.19 1.40
C ALA A 65 -1.28 12.04 0.93
N PRO A 66 -0.34 11.44 1.71
CA PRO A 66 1.03 11.22 1.24
C PRO A 66 1.15 10.40 -0.05
N LEU A 67 0.18 9.52 -0.34
CA LEU A 67 0.16 8.70 -1.57
C LEU A 67 -0.10 9.53 -2.83
N ILE A 68 -0.86 10.63 -2.72
CA ILE A 68 -1.30 11.44 -3.87
C ILE A 68 -0.12 12.13 -4.56
N LYS A 69 0.95 12.44 -3.82
CA LYS A 69 2.15 13.13 -4.36
C LYS A 69 2.81 12.39 -5.53
N TYR A 70 2.50 11.11 -5.71
CA TYR A 70 3.11 10.23 -6.71
C TYR A 70 2.13 9.73 -7.78
N ILE A 71 0.88 10.23 -7.79
CA ILE A 71 -0.13 9.97 -8.82
C ILE A 71 -0.11 11.11 -9.83
#